data_AF-A0A1G1SXU2-F1
#
_entry.id   AF-A0A1G1SXU2-F1
#
_cell.length_a   1.000
_cell.length_b   1.000
_cell.length_c   1.000
_cell.angle_alpha   90.00
_cell.angle_beta   90.00
_cell.angle_gamma   90.00
#
_symmetry.space_group_name_H-M   'P 1'
#
loop_
_entity.id
_entity.type
_entity.pdbx_description
1 polymer ?
#
loop_
_entity_poly.entity_id
_entity_poly.type
_entity_poly.pdbx_seq_one_letter_code
_entity_poly.pdbx_strand_id
1 'polypeptide(L)'
;MLPATLLLAACSKEDEPAAPAPDRGKVLISHSAAAANTQITAFIADQQVGQLNYGQATAYLDVNAGTPTLRINNGSQAVASQAITVAKNQNYSVFAFSPTGTIGSAALLTVSDDLTAPATGTVKVRVVHLAVGAPSPVQLTVPNPVPGANGTDVSGDVAFGAASGFRTLTAGTINLTVTAAGATPAGPRTQVLAVGDGSGTGTGTKNYEAGKIYSIVLRGIAGGAVPAAQQPQAVILQHN
;
A
#
# COMPACT_ATOMS: atom_id res chain seq x y z
N MET A 1 6.70 77.14 -30.45
CA MET A 1 6.66 76.07 -29.44
C MET A 1 5.68 75.02 -29.95
N LEU A 2 6.16 73.80 -30.18
CA LEU A 2 5.40 72.68 -30.75
C LEU A 2 4.70 71.91 -29.60
N PRO A 3 3.39 71.62 -29.66
CA PRO A 3 2.75 70.78 -28.66
C PRO A 3 3.08 69.31 -28.94
N ALA A 4 3.73 68.65 -27.96
CA ALA A 4 4.00 67.22 -27.97
C ALA A 4 2.74 66.46 -27.52
N THR A 5 2.19 65.65 -28.41
CA THR A 5 1.10 64.71 -28.12
C THR A 5 1.65 63.46 -27.44
N LEU A 6 1.22 63.22 -26.18
CA LEU A 6 1.47 61.98 -25.44
C LEU A 6 0.60 60.85 -26.01
N LEU A 7 1.23 59.82 -26.61
CA LEU A 7 0.59 58.56 -26.97
C LEU A 7 0.64 57.62 -25.75
N LEU A 8 -0.53 57.35 -25.16
CA LEU A 8 -0.72 56.31 -24.14
C LEU A 8 -0.77 54.94 -24.83
N ALA A 9 0.31 54.17 -24.76
CA ALA A 9 0.31 52.75 -25.12
C ALA A 9 -0.37 51.95 -24.00
N ALA A 10 -1.64 51.61 -24.17
CA ALA A 10 -2.33 50.64 -23.33
C ALA A 10 -1.88 49.23 -23.73
N CYS A 11 -1.15 48.54 -22.85
CA CYS A 11 -0.89 47.10 -22.99
C CYS A 11 -2.19 46.33 -22.77
N SER A 12 -2.80 45.84 -23.85
CA SER A 12 -3.83 44.80 -23.79
C SER A 12 -3.21 43.55 -23.16
N LYS A 13 -3.56 43.25 -21.90
CA LYS A 13 -3.37 41.90 -21.36
C LYS A 13 -4.44 41.04 -22.03
N GLU A 14 -4.02 40.24 -23.00
CA GLU A 14 -4.84 39.15 -23.52
C GLU A 14 -5.02 38.14 -22.38
N ASP A 15 -6.24 38.05 -21.85
CA ASP A 15 -6.64 37.03 -20.88
C ASP A 15 -6.62 35.68 -21.61
N GLU A 16 -5.45 35.04 -21.69
CA GLU A 16 -5.37 33.65 -22.11
C GLU A 16 -6.16 32.79 -21.11
N PRO A 17 -7.12 31.97 -21.59
CA PRO A 17 -7.80 31.02 -20.72
C PRO A 17 -6.77 30.12 -20.06
N ALA A 18 -6.83 30.01 -18.73
CA ALA A 18 -5.96 29.10 -17.99
C ALA A 18 -6.06 27.69 -18.58
N ALA A 19 -4.91 27.06 -18.82
CA ALA A 19 -4.87 25.69 -19.34
C ALA A 19 -5.74 24.76 -18.45
N PRO A 20 -6.49 23.82 -19.06
CA PRO A 20 -7.34 22.91 -18.29
C PRO A 20 -6.51 22.17 -17.25
N ALA A 21 -7.07 22.03 -16.05
CA ALA A 21 -6.42 21.26 -14.99
C ALA A 21 -6.07 19.85 -15.51
N PRO A 22 -4.86 19.34 -15.23
CA PRO A 22 -4.49 18.01 -15.69
C PRO A 22 -5.42 16.97 -15.09
N ASP A 23 -5.71 15.92 -15.86
CA ASP A 23 -6.37 14.73 -15.33
C ASP A 23 -5.57 14.18 -14.15
N ARG A 24 -6.27 13.64 -13.14
CA ARG A 24 -5.63 13.11 -11.93
C ARG A 24 -6.12 11.72 -11.58
N GLY A 25 -5.22 10.94 -10.98
CA GLY A 25 -5.53 9.75 -10.20
C GLY A 25 -5.10 9.97 -8.74
N LYS A 26 -5.24 8.93 -7.92
CA LYS A 26 -4.86 8.96 -6.51
C LYS A 26 -3.82 7.92 -6.17
N VAL A 27 -2.82 8.30 -5.37
CA VAL A 27 -1.73 7.40 -4.95
C VAL A 27 -1.56 7.47 -3.44
N LEU A 28 -1.67 6.32 -2.77
CA LEU A 28 -1.23 6.11 -1.40
C LEU A 28 0.17 5.53 -1.40
N ILE A 29 1.05 6.00 -0.52
CA ILE A 29 2.41 5.48 -0.37
C ILE A 29 2.56 4.88 1.03
N SER A 30 3.00 3.63 1.14
CA SER A 30 3.24 2.92 2.40
C SER A 30 4.71 2.58 2.58
N HIS A 31 5.25 2.87 3.76
CA HIS A 31 6.59 2.44 4.15
C HIS A 31 6.53 1.09 4.88
N SER A 32 6.88 0.03 4.15
CA SER A 32 6.91 -1.37 4.59
C SER A 32 8.31 -2.01 4.52
N ALA A 33 9.36 -1.24 4.23
CA ALA A 33 10.73 -1.72 4.06
C ALA A 33 11.45 -1.88 5.41
N ALA A 34 11.41 -3.09 5.97
CA ALA A 34 12.02 -3.39 7.26
C ALA A 34 13.55 -3.28 7.26
N ALA A 35 14.22 -3.58 6.15
CA ALA A 35 15.68 -3.43 6.01
C ALA A 35 16.12 -1.96 5.92
N ALA A 36 15.19 -1.04 5.63
CA ALA A 36 15.40 0.40 5.58
C ALA A 36 14.39 1.09 6.51
N ASN A 37 14.35 0.68 7.78
CA ASN A 37 13.32 1.05 8.75
C ASN A 37 13.44 2.47 9.36
N THR A 38 14.38 3.27 8.90
CA THR A 38 14.47 4.69 9.25
C THR A 38 13.42 5.49 8.49
N GLN A 39 13.20 6.75 8.87
CA GLN A 39 12.27 7.60 8.13
C GLN A 39 12.71 7.74 6.67
N ILE A 40 11.78 7.50 5.75
CA ILE A 40 11.98 7.73 4.32
C ILE A 40 11.30 9.03 3.88
N THR A 41 11.79 9.62 2.79
CA THR A 41 11.14 10.74 2.10
C THR A 41 10.70 10.29 0.70
N ALA A 42 9.42 10.48 0.38
CA ALA A 42 8.85 10.12 -0.91
C ALA A 42 8.74 11.34 -1.82
N PHE A 43 9.05 11.14 -3.10
CA PHE A 43 8.97 12.15 -4.15
C PHE A 43 8.18 11.63 -5.35
N ILE A 44 7.29 12.44 -5.91
CA ILE A 44 6.61 12.17 -7.19
C ILE A 44 6.96 13.29 -8.14
N ALA A 45 7.52 12.96 -9.32
CA ALA A 45 8.03 13.94 -10.27
C ALA A 45 8.98 14.96 -9.62
N ASP A 46 9.90 14.45 -8.79
CA ASP A 46 10.88 15.19 -7.98
C ASP A 46 10.31 16.20 -6.96
N GLN A 47 8.99 16.26 -6.79
CA GLN A 47 8.36 17.00 -5.71
C GLN A 47 8.23 16.12 -4.47
N GLN A 48 8.65 16.61 -3.31
CA GLN A 48 8.46 15.90 -2.04
C GLN A 48 6.97 15.82 -1.71
N VAL A 49 6.48 14.61 -1.45
CA VAL A 49 5.06 14.35 -1.16
C VAL A 49 4.79 13.79 0.24
N GLY A 50 5.83 13.36 0.95
CA GLY A 50 5.67 12.89 2.32
C GLY A 50 6.96 12.38 2.95
N GLN A 51 6.94 12.31 4.28
CA GLN A 51 7.95 11.63 5.08
C GLN A 51 7.25 10.56 5.92
N LEU A 52 7.76 9.33 5.88
CA LEU A 52 7.10 8.18 6.48
C LEU A 52 8.08 7.44 7.39
N ASN A 53 7.70 7.26 8.65
CA ASN A 53 8.37 6.30 9.52
C ASN A 53 8.00 4.87 9.10
N TYR A 54 8.87 3.90 9.37
CA TYR A 54 8.53 2.49 9.15
C TYR A 54 7.24 2.16 9.87
N GLY A 55 6.24 1.65 9.15
CA GLY A 55 4.91 1.55 9.71
C GLY A 55 3.84 2.30 8.94
N GLN A 56 4.20 3.51 8.49
CA GLN A 56 3.25 4.54 8.11
C GLN A 56 2.88 4.48 6.63
N ALA A 57 1.73 5.08 6.33
CA ALA A 57 1.31 5.40 4.98
C ALA A 57 0.81 6.84 4.90
N THR A 58 0.83 7.40 3.69
CA THR A 58 0.14 8.67 3.42
C THR A 58 -1.36 8.47 3.34
N ALA A 59 -2.13 9.57 3.35
CA ALA A 59 -3.43 9.57 2.70
C ALA A 59 -3.28 9.36 1.18
N TYR A 60 -4.38 9.12 0.48
CA TYR A 60 -4.39 9.16 -0.98
C TYR A 60 -4.10 10.58 -1.49
N LEU A 61 -2.97 10.72 -2.18
CA LEU A 61 -2.50 11.96 -2.76
C LEU A 61 -3.07 12.12 -4.17
N ASP A 62 -3.50 13.32 -4.54
CA ASP A 62 -3.87 13.62 -5.92
C ASP A 62 -2.62 13.78 -6.79
N VAL A 63 -2.50 12.94 -7.82
CA VAL A 63 -1.33 12.87 -8.70
C VAL A 63 -1.78 13.06 -10.14
N ASN A 64 -1.06 13.89 -10.89
CA ASN A 64 -1.33 14.08 -12.32
C ASN A 64 -1.24 12.73 -13.06
N ALA A 65 -2.21 12.46 -13.92
CA ALA A 65 -2.24 11.28 -14.76
C ALA A 65 -1.04 11.27 -15.73
N GLY A 66 -0.59 10.07 -16.09
CA GLY A 66 0.62 9.84 -16.88
C GLY A 66 1.55 8.85 -16.20
N THR A 67 2.86 9.03 -16.39
CA THR A 67 3.89 8.12 -15.85
C THR A 67 4.92 8.85 -14.99
N PRO A 68 4.52 9.56 -13.91
CA PRO A 68 5.49 10.24 -13.06
C PRO A 68 6.46 9.25 -12.40
N THR A 69 7.68 9.71 -12.16
CA THR A 69 8.65 8.93 -11.38
C THR A 69 8.33 9.06 -9.90
N LEU A 70 8.11 7.93 -9.23
CA LEU A 70 8.11 7.83 -7.78
C LEU A 70 9.52 7.44 -7.32
N ARG A 71 10.09 8.24 -6.42
CA ARG A 71 11.40 8.01 -5.82
C ARG A 71 11.31 8.03 -4.30
N ILE A 72 11.98 7.08 -3.66
CA ILE A 72 12.10 6.98 -2.21
C ILE A 72 13.54 7.26 -1.82
N ASN A 73 13.72 8.20 -0.91
CA ASN A 73 15.02 8.48 -0.30
C ASN A 73 15.08 8.01 1.16
N ASN A 74 16.25 7.55 1.56
CA ASN A 74 16.64 7.42 2.97
C ASN A 74 17.75 8.46 3.24
N GLY A 75 17.43 9.50 4.00
CA GLY A 75 18.26 10.71 4.06
C GLY A 75 18.42 11.34 2.66
N SER A 76 19.66 11.58 2.25
CA SER A 76 19.97 12.14 0.92
C SER A 76 20.01 11.11 -0.20
N GLN A 77 20.03 9.81 0.11
CA GLN A 77 20.26 8.75 -0.87
C GLN A 77 18.94 8.19 -1.42
N ALA A 78 18.84 8.08 -2.74
CA ALA A 78 17.74 7.37 -3.39
C ALA A 78 17.93 5.86 -3.21
N VAL A 79 16.97 5.22 -2.53
CA VAL A 79 17.00 3.77 -2.24
C VAL A 79 16.05 2.96 -3.14
N ALA A 80 15.06 3.63 -3.75
CA ALA A 80 14.22 3.04 -4.79
C ALA A 80 13.68 4.13 -5.73
N SER A 81 13.52 3.81 -7.01
CA SER A 81 12.92 4.70 -8.00
C SER A 81 12.20 3.89 -9.07
N GLN A 82 10.99 4.28 -9.43
CA GLN A 82 10.16 3.58 -10.43
C GLN A 82 9.22 4.59 -11.11
N ALA A 83 9.05 4.46 -12.44
CA ALA A 83 7.94 5.13 -13.12
C ALA A 83 6.61 4.43 -12.77
N ILE A 84 5.63 5.18 -12.27
CA ILE A 84 4.31 4.64 -11.93
C ILE A 84 3.27 5.14 -12.93
N THR A 85 2.44 4.25 -13.47
CA THR A 85 1.34 4.65 -14.36
C THR A 85 0.14 5.07 -13.52
N VAL A 86 -0.28 6.33 -13.66
CA VAL A 86 -1.44 6.91 -12.99
C VAL A 86 -2.48 7.25 -14.05
N ALA A 87 -3.61 6.53 -14.05
CA ALA A 87 -4.73 6.83 -14.93
C ALA A 87 -5.74 7.78 -14.25
N LYS A 88 -6.47 8.54 -15.07
CA LYS A 88 -7.57 9.42 -14.62
C LYS A 88 -8.56 8.64 -13.76
N ASN A 89 -8.93 9.21 -12.61
CA ASN A 89 -9.92 8.67 -11.66
C ASN A 89 -9.59 7.27 -11.09
N GLN A 90 -8.37 6.78 -11.26
CA GLN A 90 -7.93 5.50 -10.71
C GLN A 90 -7.14 5.71 -9.40
N ASN A 91 -7.19 4.71 -8.52
CA ASN A 91 -6.53 4.71 -7.23
C ASN A 91 -5.43 3.65 -7.20
N TYR A 92 -4.31 3.96 -6.54
CA TYR A 92 -3.18 3.06 -6.43
C TYR A 92 -2.57 3.09 -5.03
N SER A 93 -2.09 1.94 -4.57
CA SER A 93 -1.23 1.82 -3.40
C SER A 93 0.18 1.47 -3.87
N VAL A 94 1.17 2.22 -3.41
CA VAL A 94 2.58 1.91 -3.64
C VAL A 94 3.25 1.57 -2.32
N PHE A 95 3.80 0.36 -2.23
CA PHE A 95 4.50 -0.14 -1.06
C PHE A 95 6.00 -0.04 -1.29
N ALA A 96 6.68 0.79 -0.50
CA ALA A 96 8.13 0.74 -0.37
C ALA A 96 8.48 -0.41 0.57
N PHE A 97 9.07 -1.48 0.06
CA PHE A 97 9.32 -2.73 0.80
C PHE A 97 10.75 -3.20 0.67
N SER A 98 11.17 -4.15 1.51
CA SER A 98 12.51 -4.74 1.43
C SER A 98 12.48 -5.93 0.48
N PRO A 99 13.21 -5.90 -0.65
CA PRO A 99 13.26 -7.03 -1.57
C PRO A 99 14.11 -8.20 -1.03
N THR A 100 14.99 -7.90 -0.08
CA THR A 100 15.91 -8.85 0.57
C THR A 100 16.11 -8.47 2.04
N GLY A 101 16.84 -9.29 2.81
CA GLY A 101 17.23 -8.97 4.18
C GLY A 101 18.42 -7.99 4.27
N THR A 102 18.99 -7.55 3.15
CA THR A 102 20.16 -6.66 3.12
C THR A 102 19.78 -5.27 3.64
N ILE A 103 20.52 -4.80 4.65
CA ILE A 103 20.33 -3.49 5.27
C ILE A 103 20.37 -2.38 4.22
N GLY A 104 19.43 -1.44 4.31
CA GLY A 104 19.27 -0.33 3.39
C GLY A 104 18.55 -0.67 2.09
N SER A 105 18.21 -1.94 1.83
CA SER A 105 17.51 -2.31 0.61
C SER A 105 16.03 -1.92 0.62
N ALA A 106 15.59 -1.30 -0.48
CA ALA A 106 14.20 -0.97 -0.74
C ALA A 106 13.85 -1.21 -2.21
N ALA A 107 12.59 -1.57 -2.46
CA ALA A 107 11.96 -1.71 -3.77
C ALA A 107 10.54 -1.17 -3.70
N LEU A 108 9.89 -1.01 -4.85
CA LEU A 108 8.53 -0.49 -4.96
C LEU A 108 7.61 -1.54 -5.56
N LEU A 109 6.46 -1.75 -4.91
CA LEU A 109 5.34 -2.51 -5.47
C LEU A 109 4.15 -1.56 -5.67
N THR A 110 3.75 -1.36 -6.91
CA THR A 110 2.55 -0.56 -7.25
C THR A 110 1.37 -1.49 -7.51
N VAL A 111 0.24 -1.24 -6.86
CA VAL A 111 -0.99 -2.04 -6.97
C VAL A 111 -2.17 -1.12 -7.26
N SER A 112 -3.03 -1.52 -8.19
CA SER A 112 -4.31 -0.83 -8.44
C SER A 112 -5.31 -1.10 -7.32
N ASP A 113 -6.06 -0.08 -6.92
CA ASP A 113 -7.04 -0.16 -5.85
C ASP A 113 -8.47 0.02 -6.38
N ASP A 114 -9.27 -1.04 -6.29
CA ASP A 114 -10.72 -0.95 -6.45
C ASP A 114 -11.35 -0.46 -5.14
N LEU A 115 -11.50 0.86 -5.03
CA LEU A 115 -12.13 1.54 -3.90
C LEU A 115 -13.64 1.72 -4.07
N THR A 116 -14.28 1.00 -5.00
CA THR A 116 -15.74 1.00 -5.09
C THR A 116 -16.33 0.53 -3.76
N ALA A 117 -17.36 1.25 -3.30
CA ALA A 117 -17.99 1.00 -2.01
C ALA A 117 -18.43 -0.47 -1.90
N PRO A 118 -18.08 -1.18 -0.80
CA PRO A 118 -18.62 -2.51 -0.54
C PRO A 118 -20.16 -2.49 -0.50
N ALA A 119 -20.80 -3.61 -0.85
CA ALA A 119 -22.23 -3.76 -0.69
C ALA A 119 -22.64 -3.66 0.79
N THR A 120 -23.90 -3.29 1.05
CA THR A 120 -24.44 -3.17 2.41
C THR A 120 -24.14 -4.41 3.25
N GLY A 121 -23.61 -4.20 4.47
CA GLY A 121 -23.25 -5.29 5.38
C GLY A 121 -21.97 -6.04 5.06
N THR A 122 -21.20 -5.59 4.05
CA THR A 122 -19.95 -6.25 3.63
C THR A 122 -18.73 -5.35 3.80
N VAL A 123 -17.55 -5.98 3.76
CA VAL A 123 -16.23 -5.37 3.81
C VAL A 123 -15.37 -5.94 2.68
N LYS A 124 -14.41 -5.17 2.17
CA LYS A 124 -13.38 -5.68 1.24
C LYS A 124 -12.05 -5.85 1.95
N VAL A 125 -11.38 -6.98 1.72
CA VAL A 125 -10.02 -7.27 2.21
C VAL A 125 -9.11 -7.76 1.10
N ARG A 126 -7.82 -7.46 1.18
CA ARG A 126 -6.78 -8.09 0.35
C ARG A 126 -5.53 -8.37 1.18
N VAL A 127 -4.65 -9.23 0.69
CA VAL A 127 -3.31 -9.41 1.26
C VAL A 127 -2.23 -8.91 0.32
N VAL A 128 -1.19 -8.33 0.91
CA VAL A 128 0.02 -7.87 0.22
C VAL A 128 1.21 -8.57 0.89
N HIS A 129 1.97 -9.37 0.15
CA HIS A 129 3.04 -10.17 0.72
C HIS A 129 4.41 -9.52 0.46
N LEU A 130 4.97 -8.90 1.50
CA LEU A 130 6.24 -8.15 1.47
C LEU A 130 7.22 -8.61 2.57
N ALA A 131 6.93 -9.73 3.25
CA ALA A 131 7.74 -10.26 4.33
C ALA A 131 8.86 -11.15 3.78
N VAL A 132 10.11 -10.70 3.92
CA VAL A 132 11.29 -11.42 3.43
C VAL A 132 11.49 -12.69 4.23
N GLY A 133 11.70 -13.82 3.55
CA GLY A 133 12.00 -15.11 4.18
C GLY A 133 10.81 -15.78 4.89
N ALA A 134 9.61 -15.20 4.82
CA ALA A 134 8.38 -15.91 5.18
C ALA A 134 8.02 -16.93 4.07
N PRO A 135 7.20 -17.96 4.35
CA PRO A 135 6.71 -18.87 3.33
C PRO A 135 6.07 -18.11 2.17
N SER A 136 6.29 -18.57 0.94
CA SER A 136 5.71 -17.97 -0.26
C SER A 136 5.34 -19.09 -1.24
N PRO A 137 4.11 -19.12 -1.79
CA PRO A 137 3.07 -18.10 -1.63
C PRO A 137 2.31 -18.17 -0.30
N VAL A 138 1.59 -17.09 0.02
CA VAL A 138 0.68 -16.97 1.18
C VAL A 138 -0.73 -16.59 0.75
N GLN A 139 -1.68 -16.71 1.66
CA GLN A 139 -3.08 -16.31 1.44
C GLN A 139 -3.78 -15.93 2.75
N LEU A 140 -4.91 -15.23 2.65
CA LEU A 140 -5.79 -14.96 3.79
C LEU A 140 -6.71 -16.15 4.03
N THR A 141 -6.85 -16.50 5.30
CA THR A 141 -7.73 -17.57 5.77
C THR A 141 -8.50 -17.14 7.00
N VAL A 142 -9.76 -17.56 7.08
CA VAL A 142 -10.49 -17.64 8.33
C VAL A 142 -10.22 -19.01 8.94
N PRO A 143 -9.57 -19.12 10.11
CA PRO A 143 -9.25 -20.41 10.71
C PRO A 143 -10.52 -21.14 11.12
N ASN A 144 -10.48 -22.46 11.11
CA ASN A 144 -11.56 -23.29 11.63
C ASN A 144 -11.53 -23.26 13.17
N PRO A 145 -12.68 -23.10 13.85
CA PRO A 145 -12.72 -23.20 15.31
C PRO A 145 -12.39 -24.62 15.81
N VAL A 146 -12.52 -25.65 14.97
CA VAL A 146 -12.13 -27.03 15.31
C VAL A 146 -10.63 -27.21 15.04
N PRO A 147 -9.81 -27.52 16.08
CA PRO A 147 -8.38 -27.77 15.89
C PRO A 147 -8.12 -28.89 14.87
N GLY A 148 -7.21 -28.65 13.93
CA GLY A 148 -6.84 -29.60 12.88
C GLY A 148 -7.78 -29.64 11.67
N ALA A 149 -8.92 -28.95 11.71
CA ALA A 149 -9.75 -28.77 10.52
C ALA A 149 -9.24 -27.60 9.66
N ASN A 150 -9.46 -27.69 8.34
CA ASN A 150 -9.05 -26.64 7.42
C ASN A 150 -9.88 -25.37 7.62
N GLY A 151 -9.20 -24.23 7.62
CA GLY A 151 -9.84 -22.92 7.52
C GLY A 151 -10.43 -22.67 6.13
N THR A 152 -11.18 -21.58 6.03
CA THR A 152 -11.74 -21.10 4.76
C THR A 152 -10.81 -20.09 4.12
N ASP A 153 -10.38 -20.37 2.89
CA ASP A 153 -9.59 -19.44 2.09
C ASP A 153 -10.42 -18.21 1.71
N VAL A 154 -9.85 -17.03 1.92
CA VAL A 154 -10.45 -15.73 1.57
C VAL A 154 -9.84 -15.20 0.28
N SER A 155 -8.52 -15.33 0.12
CA SER A 155 -7.79 -14.92 -1.08
C SER A 155 -7.25 -16.14 -1.84
N GLY A 156 -6.78 -15.92 -3.07
CA GLY A 156 -5.88 -16.88 -3.72
C GLY A 156 -4.45 -16.74 -3.22
N ASP A 157 -3.58 -17.60 -3.74
CA ASP A 157 -2.13 -17.60 -3.46
C ASP A 157 -1.46 -16.31 -3.93
N VAL A 158 -0.64 -15.73 -3.06
CA VAL A 158 0.09 -14.48 -3.27
C VAL A 158 1.57 -14.73 -3.03
N ALA A 159 2.36 -14.64 -4.10
CA ALA A 159 3.81 -14.71 -4.00
C ALA A 159 4.41 -13.49 -3.28
N PHE A 160 5.62 -13.64 -2.75
CA PHE A 160 6.39 -12.50 -2.26
C PHE A 160 6.55 -11.43 -3.34
N GLY A 161 6.38 -10.16 -2.97
CA GLY A 161 6.41 -9.02 -3.88
C GLY A 161 5.11 -8.84 -4.67
N ALA A 162 3.99 -9.45 -4.25
CA ALA A 162 2.70 -9.34 -4.91
C ALA A 162 1.56 -9.02 -3.94
N ALA A 163 0.39 -8.69 -4.51
CA ALA A 163 -0.86 -8.47 -3.80
C ALA A 163 -1.99 -9.29 -4.44
N SER A 164 -2.96 -9.73 -3.62
CA SER A 164 -4.22 -10.24 -4.14
C SER A 164 -5.11 -9.10 -4.64
N GLY A 165 -6.11 -9.44 -5.46
CA GLY A 165 -7.30 -8.59 -5.60
C GLY A 165 -8.07 -8.47 -4.29
N PHE A 166 -8.97 -7.49 -4.20
CA PHE A 166 -9.91 -7.37 -3.08
C PHE A 166 -10.96 -8.49 -3.12
N ARG A 167 -11.30 -8.99 -1.93
CA ARG A 167 -12.29 -10.05 -1.69
C ARG A 167 -13.32 -9.55 -0.70
N THR A 168 -14.58 -9.84 -0.98
CA THR A 168 -15.70 -9.40 -0.14
C THR A 168 -15.95 -10.41 0.97
N LEU A 169 -16.16 -9.92 2.18
CA LEU A 169 -16.58 -10.69 3.34
C LEU A 169 -17.81 -10.03 3.99
N THR A 170 -18.58 -10.81 4.74
CA THR A 170 -19.56 -10.24 5.67
C THR A 170 -18.81 -9.43 6.74
N ALA A 171 -19.26 -8.21 6.99
CA ALA A 171 -18.66 -7.35 8.02
C ALA A 171 -18.92 -7.90 9.43
N GLY A 172 -18.04 -7.57 10.38
CA GLY A 172 -18.14 -7.99 11.78
C GLY A 172 -16.80 -8.41 12.37
N THR A 173 -16.83 -9.09 13.52
CA THR A 173 -15.65 -9.61 14.18
C THR A 173 -15.12 -10.85 13.46
N ILE A 174 -13.95 -10.73 12.83
CA ILE A 174 -13.33 -11.81 12.05
C ILE A 174 -11.92 -12.05 12.58
N ASN A 175 -11.54 -13.33 12.72
CA ASN A 175 -10.17 -13.74 12.95
C ASN A 175 -9.49 -14.02 11.61
N LEU A 176 -8.89 -13.01 10.97
CA LEU A 176 -8.08 -13.27 9.78
C LEU A 176 -6.71 -13.78 10.19
N THR A 177 -6.22 -14.77 9.45
CA THR A 177 -4.88 -15.30 9.55
C THR A 177 -4.24 -15.29 8.17
N VAL A 178 -2.91 -15.25 8.15
CA VAL A 178 -2.15 -15.47 6.95
C VAL A 178 -1.57 -16.87 7.03
N THR A 179 -1.84 -17.68 6.02
CA THR A 179 -1.36 -19.05 5.92
C THR A 179 -0.46 -19.22 4.72
N ALA A 180 0.47 -20.17 4.80
CA ALA A 180 1.20 -20.65 3.64
C ALA A 180 0.22 -21.36 2.71
N ALA A 181 0.41 -21.20 1.40
CA ALA A 181 -0.37 -21.96 0.42
C ALA A 181 -0.20 -23.46 0.69
N GLY A 182 -1.32 -24.19 0.72
CA GLY A 182 -1.30 -25.65 0.86
C GLY A 182 -0.76 -26.31 -0.41
N ALA A 183 -0.12 -27.47 -0.28
CA ALA A 183 0.30 -28.26 -1.46
C ALA A 183 -0.89 -28.70 -2.33
N THR A 184 -2.08 -28.79 -1.73
CA THR A 184 -3.35 -29.01 -2.42
C THR A 184 -4.42 -28.07 -1.84
N PRO A 185 -5.47 -27.71 -2.60
CA PRO A 185 -6.55 -26.85 -2.11
C PRO A 185 -7.23 -27.38 -0.84
N ALA A 186 -7.31 -28.71 -0.70
CA ALA A 186 -7.90 -29.42 0.44
C ALA A 186 -6.87 -29.79 1.54
N GLY A 187 -5.60 -29.42 1.39
CA GLY A 187 -4.55 -29.71 2.35
C GLY A 187 -4.61 -28.80 3.59
N PRO A 188 -3.98 -29.22 4.70
CA PRO A 188 -3.90 -28.40 5.90
C PRO A 188 -3.15 -27.10 5.63
N ARG A 189 -3.69 -25.99 6.15
CA ARG A 189 -3.07 -24.67 6.06
C ARG A 189 -2.17 -24.45 7.28
N THR A 190 -0.92 -24.10 7.02
CA THR A 190 0.02 -23.73 8.09
C THR A 190 -0.08 -22.23 8.33
N GLN A 191 -0.43 -21.82 9.55
CA GLN A 191 -0.46 -20.41 9.92
C GLN A 191 0.96 -19.84 9.90
N VAL A 192 1.14 -18.75 9.16
CA VAL A 192 2.38 -17.98 9.09
C VAL A 192 2.33 -16.85 10.11
N LEU A 193 1.24 -16.08 10.09
CA LEU A 193 1.02 -14.94 10.97
C LEU A 193 -0.45 -14.82 11.34
N ALA A 194 -0.75 -14.46 12.59
CA ALA A 194 -2.07 -13.93 12.94
C ALA A 194 -2.19 -12.49 12.41
N VAL A 195 -3.37 -12.10 11.91
CA VAL A 195 -3.63 -10.68 11.62
C VAL A 195 -3.99 -9.94 12.91
N GLY A 196 -4.67 -10.61 13.84
CA GLY A 196 -4.98 -10.05 15.15
C GLY A 196 -5.90 -8.82 15.06
N ASP A 197 -5.57 -7.80 15.84
CA ASP A 197 -6.22 -6.48 15.79
C ASP A 197 -5.77 -5.61 14.59
N GLY A 198 -4.78 -6.08 13.83
CA GLY A 198 -4.17 -5.38 12.70
C GLY A 198 -2.98 -4.48 13.04
N SER A 199 -2.54 -4.44 14.30
CA SER A 199 -1.35 -3.66 14.71
C SER A 199 -0.02 -4.31 14.31
N GLY A 200 -0.03 -5.60 13.99
CA GLY A 200 1.17 -6.41 13.72
C GLY A 200 1.71 -7.15 14.93
N THR A 201 1.36 -6.72 16.14
CA THR A 201 1.78 -7.36 17.41
C THR A 201 0.61 -7.89 18.23
N GLY A 202 -0.63 -7.49 17.90
CA GLY A 202 -1.83 -7.91 18.62
C GLY A 202 -2.23 -9.34 18.30
N THR A 203 -2.77 -10.02 19.31
CA THR A 203 -3.43 -11.33 19.18
C THR A 203 -4.95 -11.14 19.11
N GLY A 204 -5.67 -12.05 18.44
CA GLY A 204 -7.14 -12.12 18.54
C GLY A 204 -7.86 -11.73 17.25
N THR A 205 -9.01 -11.06 17.41
CA THR A 205 -9.94 -10.74 16.32
C THR A 205 -10.04 -9.24 16.09
N LYS A 206 -10.35 -8.83 14.86
CA LYS A 206 -10.70 -7.45 14.54
C LYS A 206 -12.16 -7.34 14.14
N ASN A 207 -12.81 -6.25 14.55
CA ASN A 207 -14.08 -5.84 13.97
C ASN A 207 -13.83 -5.15 12.61
N TYR A 208 -14.15 -5.84 11.53
CA TYR A 208 -14.08 -5.32 10.17
C TYR A 208 -15.42 -4.65 9.83
N GLU A 209 -15.44 -3.32 9.94
CA GLU A 209 -16.66 -2.52 9.77
C GLU A 209 -17.21 -2.57 8.32
N ALA A 210 -18.54 -2.55 8.21
CA ALA A 210 -19.23 -2.53 6.92
C ALA A 210 -18.88 -1.26 6.12
N GLY A 211 -18.73 -1.40 4.80
CA GLY A 211 -18.36 -0.31 3.91
C GLY A 211 -16.87 0.02 3.88
N LYS A 212 -16.05 -0.62 4.73
CA LYS A 212 -14.60 -0.42 4.77
C LYS A 212 -13.82 -1.32 3.82
N ILE A 213 -12.62 -0.88 3.46
CA ILE A 213 -11.69 -1.56 2.58
C ILE A 213 -10.32 -1.64 3.25
N TYR A 214 -9.78 -2.86 3.38
CA TYR A 214 -8.54 -3.12 4.12
C TYR A 214 -7.50 -3.89 3.28
N SER A 215 -6.24 -3.51 3.43
CA SER A 215 -5.09 -4.33 3.02
C SER A 215 -4.39 -4.89 4.25
N ILE A 216 -4.27 -6.21 4.29
CA ILE A 216 -3.43 -6.92 5.25
C ILE A 216 -2.03 -6.99 4.62
N VAL A 217 -1.12 -6.17 5.11
CA VAL A 217 0.25 -6.07 4.61
C VAL A 217 1.14 -6.95 5.47
N LEU A 218 1.65 -8.04 4.91
CA LEU A 218 2.73 -8.81 5.53
C LEU A 218 4.04 -8.12 5.22
N ARG A 219 4.70 -7.59 6.23
CA ARG A 219 6.00 -6.92 6.11
C ARG A 219 6.96 -7.46 7.16
N GLY A 220 8.25 -7.15 7.01
CA GLY A 220 9.29 -7.61 7.95
C GLY A 220 10.26 -8.59 7.31
N ILE A 221 11.20 -9.08 8.10
CA ILE A 221 12.26 -10.03 7.68
C ILE A 221 12.28 -11.17 8.68
N ALA A 222 12.11 -12.41 8.21
CA ALA A 222 12.19 -13.60 9.04
C ALA A 222 13.62 -13.84 9.54
N GLY A 223 13.75 -14.21 10.81
CA GLY A 223 15.04 -14.59 11.41
C GLY A 223 15.13 -14.21 12.89
N GLY A 224 15.67 -15.10 13.71
CA GLY A 224 15.77 -14.89 15.16
C GLY A 224 16.71 -13.74 15.57
N ALA A 225 17.62 -13.34 14.69
CA ALA A 225 18.53 -12.20 14.91
C ALA A 225 17.93 -10.85 14.45
N VAL A 226 16.78 -10.86 13.78
CA VAL A 226 16.10 -9.63 13.35
C VAL A 226 15.40 -9.00 14.57
N PRO A 227 15.57 -7.68 14.82
CA PRO A 227 14.85 -7.00 15.90
C PRO A 227 13.34 -7.20 15.82
N ALA A 228 12.67 -7.35 16.97
CA ALA A 228 11.24 -7.70 17.02
C ALA A 228 10.33 -6.77 16.20
N ALA A 229 10.65 -5.47 16.14
CA ALA A 229 9.90 -4.50 15.34
C ALA A 229 10.05 -4.68 13.82
N GLN A 230 11.09 -5.39 13.36
CA GLN A 230 11.37 -5.68 11.95
C GLN A 230 11.07 -7.14 11.58
N GLN A 231 10.72 -7.99 12.55
CA GLN A 231 10.28 -9.36 12.28
C GLN A 231 8.97 -9.37 11.48
N PRO A 232 8.59 -10.50 10.85
CA PRO A 232 7.38 -10.56 10.06
C PRO A 232 6.14 -10.23 10.89
N GLN A 233 5.33 -9.31 10.39
CA GLN A 233 4.08 -8.87 10.99
C GLN A 233 3.01 -8.74 9.90
N ALA A 234 1.76 -9.04 10.25
CA ALA A 234 0.61 -8.76 9.41
C ALA A 234 -0.09 -7.50 9.96
N VAL A 235 0.01 -6.38 9.25
CA VAL A 235 -0.56 -5.10 9.65
C VAL A 235 -1.71 -4.70 8.75
N ILE A 236 -2.67 -3.96 9.27
CA ILE A 236 -3.82 -3.50 8.51
C ILE A 236 -3.63 -2.05 8.08
N LEU A 237 -3.74 -1.84 6.78
CA LEU A 237 -3.89 -0.54 6.15
C LEU A 237 -5.34 -0.38 5.70
N GLN A 238 -6.03 0.63 6.21
CA GLN A 238 -7.40 0.98 5.84
C GLN A 238 -7.40 2.07 4.76
N HIS A 239 -8.31 1.97 3.78
CA HIS A 239 -8.32 2.84 2.60
C HIS A 239 -9.41 3.92 2.61
N ASN A 240 -10.44 3.80 3.46
CA ASN A 240 -11.60 4.70 3.50
C ASN A 240 -12.26 4.79 4.88
#